data_AF-A0A4Q9FIA3-F1
#
_entry.id   AF-A0A4Q9FIA3-F1
#
_cell.length_a   1.000
_cell.length_b   1.000
_cell.length_c   1.000
_cell.angle_alpha   90.00
_cell.angle_beta   90.00
_cell.angle_gamma   90.00
#
_symmetry.space_group_name_H-M   'P 1'
#
loop_
_entity.id
_entity.type
_entity.pdbx_description
1 polymer ?
#
loop_
_entity_poly.entity_id
_entity_poly.type
_entity_poly.pdbx_seq_one_letter_code
_entity_poly.pdbx_strand_id
1 'polypeptide(L)'
;MKKTTLFNLFFCFCAFYGFAQTMVDDFESGAGGLVSNAGGITTAVVANPDPSGINTTANCMEVKRTGAQWWIIGGVNVTPDLAISDTETKYVSMMVYYPAQPDLAIRFDAPDDNSNGTGTVRALNAYTTPNQWQEIVFEIKDNDTGSTSFTHGTLFRLSIHPDMGFENVPAGQVLDTGGTIAGYIDQIQILDSNPLSNDEFKLENDISIYQNPSLSSFRVETRNNIKISDVSLYDMLGSKVKNISKVDTNAYDMSDLSSGLYIVKIIDERGLSVSKKLLKQ
;
A
#
# COMPACT_ATOMS: atom_id res chain seq x y z
N MET A 1 18.16 15.54 57.93
CA MET A 1 18.61 14.78 56.74
C MET A 1 17.39 14.49 55.86
N LYS A 2 17.18 15.27 54.79
CA LYS A 2 16.08 15.05 53.84
C LYS A 2 16.55 14.10 52.75
N LYS A 3 15.84 12.98 52.55
CA LYS A 3 16.09 12.00 51.49
C LYS A 3 15.43 12.50 50.21
N THR A 4 16.21 12.71 49.16
CA THR A 4 15.73 12.98 47.80
C THR A 4 15.66 11.65 47.06
N THR A 5 14.46 11.21 46.73
CA THR A 5 14.20 10.02 45.92
C THR A 5 14.32 10.40 44.45
N LEU A 6 15.27 9.81 43.73
CA LEU A 6 15.46 10.00 42.29
C LEU A 6 14.54 9.03 41.54
N PHE A 7 13.58 9.57 40.79
CA PHE A 7 12.64 8.80 39.96
C PHE A 7 13.25 8.65 38.56
N ASN A 8 13.77 7.46 38.24
CA ASN A 8 14.25 7.14 36.89
C ASN A 8 13.03 6.86 35.99
N LEU A 9 12.75 7.79 35.07
CA LEU A 9 11.74 7.62 34.03
C LEU A 9 12.37 6.85 32.86
N PHE A 10 12.06 5.57 32.75
CA PHE A 10 12.47 4.73 31.61
C PHE A 10 11.50 4.99 30.45
N PHE A 11 11.93 5.77 29.45
CA PHE A 11 11.16 6.01 28.23
C PHE A 11 11.32 4.77 27.33
N CYS A 12 10.30 3.91 27.26
CA CYS A 12 10.22 2.86 26.24
C CYS A 12 9.98 3.53 24.88
N PHE A 13 10.99 3.50 24.01
CA PHE A 13 10.85 3.80 22.59
C PHE A 13 10.10 2.64 21.94
N CYS A 14 8.77 2.74 21.83
CA CYS A 14 8.00 1.88 20.96
C CYS A 14 8.26 2.34 19.52
N ALA A 15 9.16 1.66 18.81
CA ALA A 15 9.30 1.83 17.36
C ALA A 15 8.00 1.30 16.73
N PHE A 16 7.12 2.21 16.31
CA PHE A 16 6.05 1.88 15.38
C PHE A 16 6.73 1.56 14.05
N TYR A 17 6.69 0.29 13.64
CA TYR A 17 6.91 -0.07 12.24
C TYR A 17 5.65 0.34 11.46
N GLY A 18 5.56 1.62 11.11
CA GLY A 18 4.74 2.02 9.97
C GLY A 18 5.44 1.50 8.71
N PHE A 19 4.68 1.02 7.74
CA PHE A 19 5.22 0.84 6.39
C PHE A 19 5.83 2.17 5.94
N ALA A 20 7.04 2.14 5.37
CA ALA A 20 7.62 3.37 4.90
C ALA A 20 6.78 3.86 3.70
N GLN A 21 6.38 5.13 3.78
CA GLN A 21 5.69 5.84 2.73
C GLN A 21 6.47 7.11 2.43
N THR A 22 6.61 7.42 1.14
CA THR A 22 7.16 8.68 0.66
C THR A 22 6.02 9.46 0.04
N MET A 23 5.66 10.60 0.62
CA MET A 23 4.73 11.52 -0.02
C MET A 23 5.42 12.17 -1.22
N VAL A 24 4.83 12.04 -2.40
CA VAL A 24 5.31 12.68 -3.63
C VAL A 24 4.69 14.07 -3.74
N ASP A 25 3.37 14.14 -3.75
CA ASP A 25 2.64 15.41 -3.80
C ASP A 25 1.20 15.21 -3.27
N ASP A 26 0.80 16.11 -2.36
CA ASP A 26 -0.57 16.24 -1.83
C ASP A 26 -1.26 17.52 -2.36
N PHE A 27 -0.57 18.28 -3.21
CA PHE A 27 -1.01 19.53 -3.83
C PHE A 27 -1.40 20.66 -2.87
N GLU A 28 -1.17 20.51 -1.56
CA GLU A 28 -1.46 21.54 -0.56
C GLU A 28 -0.44 22.69 -0.58
N SER A 29 0.74 22.42 -1.15
CA SER A 29 1.78 23.42 -1.38
C SER A 29 1.66 24.13 -2.74
N GLY A 30 0.57 23.86 -3.49
CA GLY A 30 0.32 24.42 -4.81
C GLY A 30 1.02 23.64 -5.94
N ALA A 31 1.11 24.25 -7.12
CA ALA A 31 1.53 23.57 -8.36
C ALA A 31 3.05 23.31 -8.49
N GLY A 32 3.82 23.37 -7.39
CA GLY A 32 5.28 23.28 -7.41
C GLY A 32 5.82 21.91 -7.87
N GLY A 33 5.07 20.83 -7.65
CA GLY A 33 5.43 19.49 -8.11
C GLY A 33 4.98 19.16 -9.53
N LEU A 34 4.19 20.01 -10.20
CA LEU A 34 3.77 19.76 -11.58
C LEU A 34 4.93 20.04 -12.56
N VAL A 35 5.23 19.05 -13.41
CA VAL A 35 6.26 19.15 -14.47
C VAL A 35 5.64 19.02 -15.86
N SER A 36 6.46 19.05 -16.90
CA SER A 36 6.01 19.24 -18.30
C SER A 36 4.91 18.27 -18.76
N ASN A 37 3.88 18.84 -19.40
CA ASN A 37 2.76 18.15 -20.04
C ASN A 37 3.07 17.80 -21.51
N ALA A 38 2.45 16.75 -22.04
CA ALA A 38 2.58 16.35 -23.45
C ALA A 38 1.27 15.86 -24.07
N GLY A 39 1.12 16.05 -25.39
CA GLY A 39 0.05 15.46 -26.21
C GLY A 39 -1.31 16.17 -26.17
N GLY A 40 -1.44 17.27 -25.43
CA GLY A 40 -2.70 18.02 -25.31
C GLY A 40 -3.45 17.72 -24.01
N ILE A 41 -2.80 18.02 -22.88
CA ILE A 41 -3.37 18.00 -21.53
C ILE A 41 -3.08 19.30 -20.83
N THR A 42 -4.00 19.69 -19.96
CA THR A 42 -3.81 20.73 -18.98
C THR A 42 -3.87 20.11 -17.60
N THR A 43 -2.91 20.49 -16.77
CA THR A 43 -2.82 20.11 -15.36
C THR A 43 -2.81 21.38 -14.53
N ALA A 44 -3.54 21.40 -13.42
CA ALA A 44 -3.59 22.54 -12.52
C ALA A 44 -3.92 22.08 -11.11
N VAL A 45 -3.41 22.79 -10.11
CA VAL A 45 -3.87 22.59 -8.73
C VAL A 45 -5.12 23.44 -8.50
N VAL A 46 -6.20 22.79 -8.08
CA VAL A 46 -7.51 23.40 -7.83
C VAL A 46 -8.05 22.95 -6.48
N ALA A 47 -9.11 23.60 -5.99
CA ALA A 47 -9.82 23.14 -4.80
C ALA A 47 -10.39 21.73 -5.03
N ASN A 48 -10.23 20.86 -4.02
CA ASN A 48 -10.77 19.51 -4.04
C ASN A 48 -12.30 19.54 -4.31
N PRO A 49 -12.80 18.88 -5.37
CA PRO A 49 -14.22 18.91 -5.73
C PRO A 49 -15.14 18.21 -4.71
N ASP A 50 -14.59 17.33 -3.88
CA ASP A 50 -15.31 16.60 -2.84
C ASP A 50 -14.35 16.28 -1.67
N PRO A 51 -14.13 17.22 -0.72
CA PRO A 51 -13.23 17.03 0.41
C PRO A 51 -13.90 16.18 1.51
N SER A 52 -14.31 14.97 1.16
CA SER A 52 -15.00 14.03 2.04
C SER A 52 -14.55 12.57 1.81
N GLY A 53 -15.02 11.67 2.68
CA GLY A 53 -14.68 10.25 2.58
C GLY A 53 -13.19 10.01 2.85
N ILE A 54 -12.52 9.34 1.91
CA ILE A 54 -11.09 8.98 2.05
C ILE A 54 -10.14 10.14 1.72
N ASN A 55 -10.62 11.18 1.04
CA ASN A 55 -9.81 12.34 0.69
C ASN A 55 -10.40 13.63 1.26
N THR A 56 -9.76 14.17 2.30
CA THR A 56 -10.23 15.35 3.04
C THR A 56 -9.32 16.58 2.88
N THR A 57 -8.39 16.50 1.93
CA THR A 57 -7.49 17.59 1.50
C THR A 57 -8.29 18.76 0.93
N ALA A 58 -7.68 19.94 0.94
CA ALA A 58 -8.30 21.15 0.41
C ALA A 58 -8.06 21.31 -1.09
N ASN A 59 -6.95 20.80 -1.61
CA ASN A 59 -6.53 20.96 -2.99
C ASN A 59 -6.21 19.61 -3.63
N CYS A 60 -6.28 19.55 -4.96
CA CYS A 60 -5.89 18.38 -5.74
C CYS A 60 -5.44 18.81 -7.14
N MET A 61 -4.81 17.90 -7.87
CA MET A 61 -4.49 18.09 -9.29
C MET A 61 -5.71 17.81 -10.16
N GLU A 62 -6.17 18.82 -10.90
CA GLU A 62 -7.11 18.70 -12.02
C GLU A 62 -6.38 18.26 -13.29
N VAL A 63 -6.96 17.32 -14.03
CA VAL A 63 -6.52 16.91 -15.35
C VAL A 63 -7.65 17.06 -16.38
N LYS A 64 -7.35 17.74 -17.49
CA LYS A 64 -8.28 17.93 -18.62
C LYS A 64 -7.55 17.71 -19.94
N ARG A 65 -8.28 17.27 -20.95
CA ARG A 65 -7.72 17.02 -22.29
C ARG A 65 -8.03 18.18 -23.23
N THR A 66 -7.08 18.47 -24.10
CA THR A 66 -7.20 19.34 -25.26
C THR A 66 -6.83 18.61 -26.56
N GLY A 67 -6.39 17.35 -26.47
CA GLY A 67 -6.06 16.47 -27.58
C GLY A 67 -6.74 15.10 -27.49
N ALA A 68 -6.87 14.42 -28.63
CA ALA A 68 -7.53 13.10 -28.75
C ALA A 68 -6.56 11.90 -28.59
N GLN A 69 -5.25 12.16 -28.52
CA GLN A 69 -4.21 11.13 -28.57
C GLN A 69 -4.24 10.25 -27.31
N TRP A 70 -4.13 8.93 -27.44
CA TRP A 70 -4.12 8.07 -26.25
C TRP A 70 -2.94 8.35 -25.31
N TRP A 71 -1.81 8.80 -25.85
CA TRP A 71 -0.51 8.92 -25.17
C TRP A 71 -0.30 10.22 -24.40
N ILE A 72 -1.36 10.96 -24.08
CA ILE A 72 -1.28 12.24 -23.38
C ILE A 72 -0.74 12.07 -21.95
N ILE A 73 0.14 12.96 -21.51
CA ILE A 73 0.88 12.83 -20.24
C ILE A 73 0.83 14.12 -19.42
N GLY A 74 0.41 14.00 -18.15
CA GLY A 74 0.64 14.99 -17.10
C GLY A 74 1.80 14.55 -16.20
N GLY A 75 2.70 15.47 -15.88
CA GLY A 75 3.89 15.17 -15.08
C GLY A 75 3.80 15.61 -13.62
N VAL A 76 4.28 14.77 -12.70
CA VAL A 76 4.50 15.11 -11.29
C VAL A 76 5.94 14.75 -10.91
N ASN A 77 6.68 15.69 -10.32
CA ASN A 77 8.04 15.48 -9.87
C ASN A 77 8.09 14.61 -8.62
N VAL A 78 9.09 13.74 -8.52
CA VAL A 78 9.41 13.04 -7.28
C VAL A 78 10.58 13.79 -6.63
N THR A 79 10.33 14.47 -5.51
CA THR A 79 11.35 15.29 -4.85
C THR A 79 11.39 15.02 -3.34
N PRO A 80 12.55 14.62 -2.79
CA PRO A 80 13.79 14.29 -3.50
C PRO A 80 13.64 13.04 -4.39
N ASP A 81 14.43 12.96 -5.46
CA ASP A 81 14.48 11.80 -6.34
C ASP A 81 14.69 10.52 -5.53
N LEU A 82 13.96 9.47 -5.87
CA LEU A 82 13.92 8.25 -5.07
C LEU A 82 14.75 7.14 -5.72
N ALA A 83 15.87 6.76 -5.10
CA ALA A 83 16.60 5.57 -5.51
C ALA A 83 15.79 4.30 -5.19
N ILE A 84 15.65 3.41 -6.16
CA ILE A 84 14.99 2.10 -6.01
C ILE A 84 15.98 1.04 -6.49
N SER A 85 16.28 0.05 -5.65
CA SER A 85 17.17 -1.07 -6.01
C SER A 85 16.50 -2.08 -6.93
N ASP A 86 17.32 -2.76 -7.72
CA ASP A 86 17.03 -3.96 -8.54
C ASP A 86 16.39 -5.15 -7.80
N THR A 87 16.33 -5.11 -6.47
CA THR A 87 15.68 -6.13 -5.64
C THR A 87 14.41 -5.62 -4.98
N GLU A 88 14.10 -4.33 -5.10
CA GLU A 88 12.95 -3.72 -4.47
C GLU A 88 11.72 -3.78 -5.37
N THR A 89 10.56 -3.90 -4.73
CA THR A 89 9.26 -3.64 -5.36
C THR A 89 8.61 -2.53 -4.56
N LYS A 90 8.21 -1.46 -5.25
CA LYS A 90 7.51 -0.32 -4.66
C LYS A 90 6.15 -0.18 -5.33
N TYR A 91 5.29 0.64 -4.75
CA TYR A 91 3.95 0.88 -5.29
C TYR A 91 3.67 2.37 -5.33
N VAL A 92 3.15 2.88 -6.44
CA VAL A 92 2.52 4.20 -6.45
C VAL A 92 1.08 4.01 -5.97
N SER A 93 0.69 4.72 -4.93
CA SER A 93 -0.70 4.91 -4.56
C SER A 93 -1.09 6.36 -4.87
N MET A 94 -2.26 6.54 -5.47
CA MET A 94 -2.85 7.86 -5.66
C MET A 94 -4.37 7.80 -5.49
N MET A 95 -4.94 8.86 -4.93
CA MET A 95 -6.39 9.04 -4.88
C MET A 95 -6.84 9.64 -6.20
N VAL A 96 -7.88 9.07 -6.82
CA VAL A 96 -8.45 9.59 -8.07
C VAL A 96 -9.95 9.79 -7.96
N TYR A 97 -10.46 10.79 -8.70
CA TYR A 97 -11.88 11.09 -8.80
C TYR A 97 -12.24 11.39 -10.26
N TYR A 98 -13.15 10.58 -10.82
CA TYR A 98 -13.60 10.69 -12.22
C TYR A 98 -15.11 10.48 -12.36
N PRO A 99 -15.76 11.08 -13.37
CA PRO A 99 -17.20 10.94 -13.60
C PRO A 99 -17.62 9.61 -14.25
N ALA A 100 -16.66 8.79 -14.69
CA ALA A 100 -16.81 7.40 -15.14
C ALA A 100 -15.45 6.67 -15.00
N GLN A 101 -15.34 5.37 -15.29
CA GLN A 101 -14.07 4.64 -15.16
C GLN A 101 -13.06 5.06 -16.24
N PRO A 102 -11.92 5.68 -15.88
CA PRO A 102 -10.84 5.97 -16.82
C PRO A 102 -9.93 4.74 -17.06
N ASP A 103 -9.23 4.72 -18.20
CA ASP A 103 -8.07 3.84 -18.44
C ASP A 103 -6.79 4.58 -18.01
N LEU A 104 -6.44 4.44 -16.72
CA LEU A 104 -5.27 5.09 -16.11
C LEU A 104 -4.00 4.27 -16.31
N ALA A 105 -2.92 4.96 -16.65
CA ALA A 105 -1.57 4.38 -16.68
C ALA A 105 -0.51 5.39 -16.24
N ILE A 106 0.66 4.91 -15.83
CA ILE A 106 1.80 5.75 -15.46
C ILE A 106 3.08 5.22 -16.12
N ARG A 107 4.04 6.11 -16.36
CA ARG A 107 5.43 5.77 -16.67
C ARG A 107 6.35 6.20 -15.53
N PHE A 108 7.32 5.33 -15.24
CA PHE A 108 8.28 5.48 -14.14
C PHE A 108 9.74 5.49 -14.63
N ASP A 109 9.97 5.18 -15.91
CA ASP A 109 11.29 5.01 -16.53
C ASP A 109 11.83 6.32 -17.13
N ALA A 110 11.40 7.47 -16.61
CA ALA A 110 11.98 8.74 -17.02
C ALA A 110 13.44 8.82 -16.53
N PRO A 111 14.43 9.11 -17.41
CA PRO A 111 15.83 9.24 -17.00
C PRO A 111 16.15 10.54 -16.24
N ASP A 112 15.22 11.50 -16.24
CA ASP A 112 15.29 12.81 -15.56
C ASP A 112 13.89 13.46 -15.52
N ASP A 113 13.76 14.60 -14.83
CA ASP A 113 12.51 15.37 -14.69
C ASP A 113 11.98 15.95 -16.03
N ASN A 114 12.82 16.02 -17.06
CA ASN A 114 12.51 16.63 -18.35
C ASN A 114 12.10 15.61 -19.43
N SER A 115 12.19 14.32 -19.12
CA SER A 115 11.78 13.22 -20.00
C SER A 115 10.52 12.53 -19.49
N ASN A 116 9.69 11.98 -20.38
CA ASN A 116 8.45 11.32 -19.98
C ASN A 116 8.58 9.81 -19.76
N GLY A 117 9.75 9.22 -20.03
CA GLY A 117 9.88 7.76 -20.09
C GLY A 117 9.08 7.13 -21.24
N THR A 118 9.08 5.80 -21.30
CA THR A 118 8.51 5.00 -22.40
C THR A 118 7.64 3.83 -21.91
N GLY A 119 7.95 3.26 -20.74
CA GLY A 119 7.24 2.14 -20.16
C GLY A 119 5.87 2.55 -19.62
N THR A 120 4.80 1.97 -20.15
CA THR A 120 3.43 2.29 -19.73
C THR A 120 2.87 1.17 -18.85
N VAL A 121 2.54 1.51 -17.60
CA VAL A 121 2.03 0.58 -16.58
C VAL A 121 0.60 0.94 -16.21
N ARG A 122 -0.30 -0.04 -16.23
CA ARG A 122 -1.68 0.12 -15.75
C ARG A 122 -1.82 -0.16 -14.26
N ALA A 123 -2.90 0.35 -13.68
CA ALA A 123 -3.25 0.12 -12.29
C ALA A 123 -3.52 -1.37 -12.00
N LEU A 124 -3.23 -1.77 -10.76
CA LEU A 124 -3.53 -3.09 -10.22
C LEU A 124 -5.03 -3.28 -9.93
N ASN A 125 -5.76 -2.19 -9.73
CA ASN A 125 -7.19 -2.16 -9.44
C ASN A 125 -7.95 -1.21 -10.37
N ALA A 126 -9.22 -1.52 -10.59
CA ALA A 126 -10.12 -0.67 -11.38
C ALA A 126 -10.80 0.39 -10.51
N TYR A 127 -11.10 1.54 -11.12
CA TYR A 127 -11.99 2.55 -10.55
C TYR A 127 -13.45 2.13 -10.76
N THR A 128 -14.20 1.92 -9.69
CA THR A 128 -15.50 1.21 -9.77
C THR A 128 -16.73 2.07 -9.50
N THR A 129 -16.58 3.14 -8.70
CA THR A 129 -17.70 4.00 -8.28
C THR A 129 -17.49 5.44 -8.77
N PRO A 130 -18.14 5.84 -9.88
CA PRO A 130 -18.02 7.19 -10.41
C PRO A 130 -18.38 8.30 -9.41
N ASN A 131 -17.73 9.45 -9.57
CA ASN A 131 -17.89 10.62 -8.70
C ASN A 131 -17.61 10.34 -7.22
N GLN A 132 -16.62 9.48 -6.93
CA GLN A 132 -16.12 9.24 -5.57
C GLN A 132 -14.61 9.05 -5.59
N TRP A 133 -13.93 9.60 -4.58
CA TRP A 133 -12.52 9.35 -4.37
C TRP A 133 -12.25 7.87 -4.14
N GLN A 134 -11.30 7.32 -4.90
CA GLN A 134 -10.85 5.94 -4.77
C GLN A 134 -9.32 5.88 -4.85
N GLU A 135 -8.72 4.99 -4.08
CA GLU A 135 -7.29 4.69 -4.16
C GLU A 135 -7.01 3.81 -5.40
N ILE A 136 -6.06 4.22 -6.23
CA ILE A 136 -5.59 3.47 -7.39
C ILE A 136 -4.09 3.24 -7.26
N VAL A 137 -3.68 1.99 -7.49
CA VAL A 137 -2.32 1.53 -7.16
C VAL A 137 -1.62 0.97 -8.39
N PHE A 138 -0.34 1.27 -8.53
CA PHE A 138 0.53 0.80 -9.60
C PHE A 138 1.75 0.11 -8.99
N GLU A 139 2.17 -1.03 -9.54
CA GLU A 139 3.42 -1.68 -9.13
C GLU A 139 4.61 -1.08 -9.88
N ILE A 140 5.64 -0.68 -9.14
CA ILE A 140 6.97 -0.35 -9.65
C ILE A 140 7.88 -1.52 -9.29
N LYS A 141 8.49 -2.14 -10.29
CA LYS A 141 9.39 -3.26 -10.07
C LYS A 141 10.64 -3.09 -10.91
N ASP A 142 11.81 -3.11 -10.28
CA ASP A 142 13.04 -3.21 -11.03
C ASP A 142 13.28 -4.70 -11.36
N ASN A 143 12.88 -5.12 -12.55
CA ASN A 143 13.19 -6.44 -13.09
C ASN A 143 13.35 -6.37 -14.61
N ASP A 144 14.34 -7.06 -15.17
CA ASP A 144 14.76 -6.95 -16.59
C ASP A 144 13.72 -7.38 -17.66
N THR A 145 12.45 -7.59 -17.30
CA THR A 145 11.39 -8.01 -18.24
C THR A 145 10.01 -7.45 -17.86
N GLY A 146 9.45 -6.61 -18.72
CA GLY A 146 8.03 -6.20 -18.68
C GLY A 146 7.79 -4.69 -18.64
N SER A 147 6.54 -4.26 -18.83
CA SER A 147 6.17 -2.83 -18.80
C SER A 147 6.29 -2.20 -17.42
N THR A 148 6.25 -3.01 -16.34
CA THR A 148 6.48 -2.59 -14.94
C THR A 148 7.95 -2.48 -14.56
N SER A 149 8.86 -2.85 -15.48
CA SER A 149 10.31 -2.80 -15.29
C SER A 149 10.78 -1.37 -15.12
N PHE A 150 11.44 -1.10 -14.00
CA PHE A 150 12.05 0.17 -13.66
C PHE A 150 13.56 0.12 -13.90
N THR A 151 14.03 0.56 -15.06
CA THR A 151 15.42 0.32 -15.50
C THR A 151 16.44 1.38 -15.06
N HIS A 152 16.00 2.48 -14.44
CA HIS A 152 16.85 3.65 -14.22
C HIS A 152 17.40 3.79 -12.79
N GLY A 153 17.06 2.89 -11.86
CA GLY A 153 17.56 2.87 -10.48
C GLY A 153 17.20 4.11 -9.63
N THR A 154 16.65 5.17 -10.22
CA THR A 154 16.23 6.41 -9.56
C THR A 154 14.97 6.94 -10.22
N LEU A 155 13.95 7.19 -9.41
CA LEU A 155 12.63 7.64 -9.82
C LEU A 155 12.62 9.16 -9.71
N PHE A 156 12.65 9.80 -10.87
CA PHE A 156 12.71 11.25 -11.02
C PHE A 156 11.32 11.87 -11.05
N ARG A 157 10.40 11.23 -11.77
CA ARG A 157 9.04 11.73 -11.93
C ARG A 157 8.04 10.64 -12.28
N LEU A 158 6.77 10.96 -12.08
CA LEU A 158 5.63 10.20 -12.56
C LEU A 158 5.08 10.85 -13.82
N SER A 159 4.95 10.08 -14.89
CA SER A 159 4.32 10.52 -16.13
C SER A 159 2.97 9.84 -16.28
N ILE A 160 1.91 10.57 -15.96
CA ILE A 160 0.56 10.02 -15.78
C ILE A 160 -0.21 10.16 -17.09
N HIS A 161 -0.70 9.03 -17.60
CA HIS A 161 -1.76 8.96 -18.60
C HIS A 161 -3.12 8.98 -17.86
N PRO A 162 -3.86 10.10 -17.85
CA PRO A 162 -5.07 10.23 -17.05
C PRO A 162 -6.25 9.42 -17.61
N ASP A 163 -6.21 9.13 -18.92
CA ASP A 163 -7.26 8.41 -19.63
C ASP A 163 -6.78 8.01 -21.03
N MET A 164 -6.46 6.74 -21.24
CA MET A 164 -5.95 6.23 -22.53
C MET A 164 -7.06 5.89 -23.53
N GLY A 165 -8.28 5.59 -23.07
CA GLY A 165 -9.42 5.30 -23.95
C GLY A 165 -9.63 3.84 -24.32
N PHE A 166 -8.81 2.88 -23.85
CA PHE A 166 -8.89 1.48 -24.29
C PHE A 166 -9.65 0.58 -23.31
N GLU A 167 -9.40 0.71 -22.00
CA GLU A 167 -10.01 -0.12 -20.93
C GLU A 167 -11.06 0.63 -20.10
N ASN A 168 -11.61 1.71 -20.66
CA ASN A 168 -12.65 2.52 -20.03
C ASN A 168 -13.99 1.78 -19.92
N VAL A 169 -14.76 2.17 -18.91
CA VAL A 169 -16.17 1.77 -18.77
C VAL A 169 -17.00 3.04 -18.50
N PRO A 170 -17.84 3.49 -19.44
CA PRO A 170 -18.08 2.95 -20.79
C PRO A 170 -16.88 3.10 -21.73
N ALA A 171 -16.87 2.39 -22.86
CA ALA A 171 -15.77 2.43 -23.82
C ALA A 171 -15.55 3.82 -24.43
N GLY A 172 -14.29 4.19 -24.64
CA GLY A 172 -13.86 5.51 -25.11
C GLY A 172 -13.36 6.41 -23.96
N GLN A 173 -12.64 7.48 -24.31
CA GLN A 173 -12.13 8.43 -23.33
C GLN A 173 -13.30 9.08 -22.57
N VAL A 174 -13.21 9.06 -21.25
CA VAL A 174 -14.08 9.77 -20.31
C VAL A 174 -13.81 11.27 -20.39
N LEU A 175 -12.54 11.66 -20.45
CA LEU A 175 -12.12 13.05 -20.57
C LEU A 175 -12.27 13.51 -22.03
N ASP A 176 -12.93 14.64 -22.27
CA ASP A 176 -13.20 15.15 -23.61
C ASP A 176 -12.10 16.11 -24.10
N THR A 177 -11.95 16.22 -25.43
CA THR A 177 -10.96 17.13 -26.04
C THR A 177 -11.35 18.61 -25.94
N GLY A 178 -12.58 18.91 -25.54
CA GLY A 178 -13.03 20.28 -25.26
C GLY A 178 -12.58 20.79 -23.88
N GLY A 179 -12.00 19.94 -23.04
CA GLY A 179 -11.58 20.29 -21.68
C GLY A 179 -12.76 20.61 -20.76
N THR A 180 -13.94 20.06 -21.05
CA THR A 180 -15.17 20.30 -20.27
C THR A 180 -15.36 19.27 -19.16
N ILE A 181 -14.78 18.09 -19.31
CA ILE A 181 -14.77 16.99 -18.36
C ILE A 181 -13.37 16.90 -17.74
N ALA A 182 -13.32 16.89 -16.42
CA ALA A 182 -12.09 16.80 -15.64
C ALA A 182 -11.99 15.47 -14.89
N GLY A 183 -10.77 14.99 -14.75
CA GLY A 183 -10.38 14.04 -13.72
C GLY A 183 -9.61 14.75 -12.62
N TYR A 184 -9.53 14.14 -11.45
CA TYR A 184 -8.75 14.69 -10.34
C TYR A 184 -7.88 13.61 -9.73
N ILE A 185 -6.67 14.00 -9.33
CA ILE A 185 -5.65 13.14 -8.73
C ILE A 185 -5.12 13.85 -7.48
N ASP A 186 -4.91 13.09 -6.42
CA ASP A 186 -4.41 13.63 -5.16
C ASP A 186 -3.64 12.57 -4.35
N GLN A 187 -2.96 12.99 -3.29
CA GLN A 187 -2.31 12.13 -2.31
C GLN A 187 -1.39 11.09 -2.97
N ILE A 188 -0.50 11.55 -3.83
CA ILE A 188 0.39 10.65 -4.57
C ILE A 188 1.53 10.21 -3.65
N GLN A 189 1.68 8.90 -3.47
CA GLN A 189 2.61 8.30 -2.52
C GLN A 189 3.37 7.13 -3.15
N ILE A 190 4.62 6.94 -2.74
CA ILE A 190 5.36 5.70 -2.98
C ILE A 190 5.34 4.86 -1.70
N LEU A 191 4.95 3.60 -1.82
CA LEU A 191 4.79 2.65 -0.73
C LEU A 191 5.73 1.45 -0.89
N ASP A 192 6.24 0.95 0.24
CA ASP A 192 7.08 -0.26 0.28
C ASP A 192 6.29 -1.57 0.17
N SER A 193 4.96 -1.52 0.23
CA SER A 193 4.08 -2.68 0.15
C SER A 193 2.80 -2.35 -0.58
N ASN A 194 2.18 -3.36 -1.20
CA ASN A 194 0.93 -3.17 -1.93
C ASN A 194 -0.22 -2.98 -0.93
N PRO A 195 -0.86 -1.79 -0.86
CA PRO A 195 -1.95 -1.54 0.09
C PRO A 195 -3.22 -2.33 -0.25
N LEU A 196 -3.32 -2.86 -1.48
CA LEU A 196 -4.41 -3.76 -1.90
C LEU A 196 -4.14 -5.23 -1.51
N SER A 197 -2.93 -5.56 -1.04
CA SER A 197 -2.59 -6.92 -0.63
C SER A 197 -3.28 -7.25 0.68
N ASN A 198 -4.04 -8.33 0.69
CA ASN A 198 -4.57 -8.90 1.92
C ASN A 198 -3.49 -9.79 2.57
N ASP A 199 -2.43 -9.17 3.09
CA ASP A 199 -1.30 -9.88 3.69
C ASP A 199 -1.73 -10.73 4.89
N GLU A 200 -2.79 -10.32 5.61
CA GLU A 200 -3.41 -11.13 6.66
C GLU A 200 -4.02 -12.43 6.10
N PHE A 201 -4.70 -12.37 4.96
CA PHE A 201 -5.21 -13.56 4.28
C PHE A 201 -4.10 -14.46 3.72
N LYS A 202 -3.01 -13.90 3.20
CA LYS A 202 -1.84 -14.70 2.78
C LYS A 202 -1.18 -15.39 3.98
N LEU A 203 -1.00 -14.66 5.09
CA LEU A 203 -0.45 -15.19 6.33
C LEU A 203 -1.32 -16.34 6.90
N GLU A 204 -2.64 -16.21 6.83
CA GLU A 204 -3.58 -17.27 7.21
C GLU A 204 -3.34 -18.57 6.44
N ASN A 205 -3.00 -18.49 5.15
CA ASN A 205 -2.75 -19.67 4.32
C ASN A 205 -1.33 -20.27 4.50
N ASP A 206 -0.37 -19.46 4.94
CA ASP A 206 1.02 -19.87 5.11
C ASP A 206 1.34 -20.34 6.54
N ILE A 207 0.43 -20.16 7.49
CA ILE A 207 0.57 -20.63 8.87
C ILE A 207 -0.44 -21.73 9.18
N SER A 208 0.04 -22.88 9.65
CA SER A 208 -0.78 -24.03 10.06
C SER A 208 -0.52 -24.44 11.50
N ILE A 209 -1.53 -24.97 12.17
CA ILE A 209 -1.40 -25.58 13.50
C ILE A 209 -1.62 -27.09 13.39
N TYR A 210 -0.65 -27.83 13.92
CA TYR A 210 -0.64 -29.28 13.98
C TYR A 210 -0.80 -29.77 15.41
N GLN A 211 -1.20 -31.05 15.53
CA GLN A 211 -1.63 -31.66 16.79
C GLN A 211 -2.91 -31.02 17.32
N ASN A 212 -3.95 -30.97 16.47
CA ASN A 212 -5.29 -30.54 16.84
C ASN A 212 -6.27 -31.71 16.56
N PRO A 213 -6.83 -32.37 17.59
CA PRO A 213 -6.78 -32.00 19.01
C PRO A 213 -5.40 -32.20 19.66
N SER A 214 -5.04 -31.30 20.57
CA SER A 214 -3.75 -31.30 21.30
C SER A 214 -3.89 -31.89 22.70
N LEU A 215 -2.92 -32.71 23.13
CA LEU A 215 -2.86 -33.25 24.49
C LEU A 215 -2.06 -32.34 25.42
N SER A 216 -0.74 -32.27 25.23
CA SER A 216 0.17 -31.48 26.07
C SER A 216 0.85 -30.33 25.32
N SER A 217 0.91 -30.40 23.99
CA SER A 217 1.54 -29.37 23.15
C SER A 217 0.88 -29.33 21.78
N PHE A 218 1.12 -28.22 21.08
CA PHE A 218 0.78 -28.05 19.67
C PHE A 218 2.00 -27.53 18.90
N ARG A 219 1.98 -27.71 17.57
CA ARG A 219 3.03 -27.23 16.67
C ARG A 219 2.48 -26.20 15.71
N VAL A 220 3.29 -25.18 15.41
CA VAL A 220 3.02 -24.19 14.37
C VAL A 220 3.99 -24.42 13.22
N GLU A 221 3.48 -24.53 12.00
CA GLU A 221 4.32 -24.60 10.81
C GLU A 221 4.09 -23.38 9.93
N THR A 222 5.18 -22.90 9.33
CA THR A 222 5.18 -21.75 8.42
C THR A 222 5.69 -22.16 7.04
N ARG A 223 5.15 -21.53 5.99
CA ARG A 223 5.65 -21.60 4.61
C ARG A 223 6.34 -20.31 4.21
N ASN A 224 6.94 -20.28 3.01
CA ASN A 224 7.49 -19.07 2.39
C ASN A 224 8.49 -18.30 3.27
N ASN A 225 9.28 -19.02 4.07
CA ASN A 225 10.27 -18.46 5.01
C ASN A 225 9.70 -17.48 6.07
N ILE A 226 8.41 -17.58 6.40
CA ILE A 226 7.81 -16.74 7.45
C ILE A 226 8.42 -17.07 8.81
N LYS A 227 8.90 -16.03 9.51
CA LYS A 227 9.42 -16.13 10.86
C LYS A 227 8.41 -15.60 11.87
N ILE A 228 8.18 -16.39 12.92
CA ILE A 228 7.24 -16.07 14.00
C ILE A 228 7.94 -15.25 15.08
N SER A 229 7.36 -14.10 15.43
CA SER A 229 7.82 -13.24 16.53
C SER A 229 7.14 -13.59 17.86
N ASP A 230 5.82 -13.84 17.86
CA ASP A 230 5.04 -14.18 19.06
C ASP A 230 4.00 -15.26 18.78
N VAL A 231 3.74 -16.09 19.80
CA VAL A 231 2.58 -16.99 19.85
C VAL A 231 1.92 -16.85 21.21
N SER A 232 0.64 -16.50 21.20
CA SER A 232 -0.18 -16.29 22.38
C SER A 232 -1.46 -17.12 22.28
N LEU A 233 -1.92 -17.68 23.39
CA LEU A 233 -3.18 -18.44 23.46
C LEU A 233 -4.21 -17.67 24.28
N TYR A 234 -5.45 -17.75 23.85
CA TYR A 234 -6.59 -17.09 24.46
C TYR A 234 -7.70 -18.11 24.68
N ASP A 235 -8.45 -17.95 25.77
CA ASP A 235 -9.69 -18.70 25.97
C ASP A 235 -10.81 -18.15 25.05
N MET A 236 -11.98 -18.81 25.09
CA MET A 236 -13.15 -18.40 24.29
C MET A 236 -13.75 -17.05 24.69
N LEU A 237 -13.36 -16.51 25.85
CA LEU A 237 -13.76 -15.19 26.33
C LEU A 237 -12.75 -14.10 25.93
N GLY A 238 -11.65 -14.47 25.26
CA GLY A 238 -10.60 -13.56 24.81
C GLY A 238 -9.55 -13.23 25.88
N SER A 239 -9.50 -13.96 27.00
CA SER A 239 -8.49 -13.74 28.02
C SER A 239 -7.18 -14.45 27.67
N LYS A 240 -6.04 -13.73 27.71
CA LYS A 240 -4.71 -14.29 27.43
C LYS A 240 -4.31 -15.31 28.49
N VAL A 241 -3.92 -16.50 28.04
CA VAL A 241 -3.38 -17.59 28.86
C VAL A 241 -1.91 -17.31 29.19
N LYS A 242 -1.52 -17.45 30.46
CA LYS A 242 -0.18 -17.06 30.95
C LYS A 242 0.90 -18.16 30.85
N ASN A 243 0.52 -19.43 30.79
CA ASN A 243 1.45 -20.56 30.92
C ASN A 243 1.75 -21.21 29.56
N ILE A 244 2.34 -20.46 28.63
CA ILE A 244 2.71 -20.98 27.32
C ILE A 244 4.20 -20.75 27.11
N SER A 245 4.92 -21.85 26.93
CA SER A 245 6.37 -21.82 26.71
C SER A 245 6.70 -22.65 25.49
N LYS A 246 7.73 -22.25 24.74
CA LYS A 246 8.30 -23.11 23.69
C LYS A 246 8.94 -24.34 24.34
N VAL A 247 8.59 -25.52 23.85
CA VAL A 247 9.17 -26.81 24.29
C VAL A 247 10.13 -27.40 23.26
N ASP A 248 10.00 -26.98 22.00
CA ASP A 248 10.88 -27.34 20.88
C ASP A 248 10.75 -26.27 19.77
N THR A 249 11.47 -26.44 18.68
CA THR A 249 11.33 -25.65 17.45
C THR A 249 9.88 -25.67 16.99
N ASN A 250 9.24 -24.50 17.07
CA ASN A 250 7.83 -24.26 16.76
C ASN A 250 6.80 -25.13 17.52
N ALA A 251 7.17 -25.71 18.67
CA ALA A 251 6.26 -26.44 19.54
C ALA A 251 6.02 -25.68 20.84
N TYR A 252 4.77 -25.64 21.29
CA TYR A 252 4.33 -24.83 22.42
C TYR A 252 3.62 -25.70 23.46
N ASP A 253 4.05 -25.60 24.72
CA ASP A 253 3.43 -26.29 25.85
C ASP A 253 2.06 -25.69 26.16
N MET A 254 1.14 -26.58 26.49
CA MET A 254 -0.19 -26.27 26.99
C MET A 254 -0.67 -27.34 27.97
N SER A 255 0.24 -28.12 28.55
CA SER A 255 -0.06 -29.23 29.46
C SER A 255 -0.90 -28.79 30.66
N ASP A 256 -0.56 -27.65 31.26
CA ASP A 256 -1.22 -27.06 32.44
C ASP A 256 -2.64 -26.49 32.19
N LEU A 257 -3.11 -26.50 30.94
CA LEU A 257 -4.42 -25.94 30.61
C LEU A 257 -5.55 -26.97 30.85
N SER A 258 -6.77 -26.50 31.05
CA SER A 258 -7.93 -27.40 31.07
C SER A 258 -8.33 -27.80 29.64
N SER A 259 -8.91 -28.98 29.48
CA SER A 259 -9.50 -29.40 28.20
C SER A 259 -10.55 -28.39 27.73
N GLY A 260 -10.57 -28.05 26.45
CA GLY A 260 -11.43 -26.99 25.92
C GLY A 260 -10.95 -26.41 24.59
N LEU A 261 -11.74 -25.48 24.04
CA LEU A 261 -11.40 -24.76 22.82
C LEU A 261 -10.62 -23.48 23.16
N TYR A 262 -9.58 -23.22 22.38
CA TYR A 262 -8.70 -22.07 22.53
C TYR A 262 -8.48 -21.38 21.18
N ILE A 263 -8.10 -20.11 21.22
CA ILE A 263 -7.63 -19.34 20.06
C ILE A 263 -6.13 -19.12 20.21
N VAL A 264 -5.38 -19.54 19.20
CA VAL A 264 -3.94 -19.31 19.08
C VAL A 264 -3.75 -18.09 18.18
N LYS A 265 -3.25 -16.99 18.74
CA LYS A 265 -2.80 -15.82 17.98
C LYS A 265 -1.31 -15.96 17.70
N ILE A 266 -0.94 -15.88 16.44
CA ILE A 266 0.45 -15.97 15.98
C ILE A 266 0.78 -14.65 15.30
N ILE A 267 1.93 -14.07 15.63
CA ILE A 267 2.42 -12.81 15.06
C ILE A 267 3.75 -13.10 14.38
N ASP A 268 3.93 -12.63 13.14
CA ASP A 268 5.19 -12.74 12.42
C ASP A 268 6.15 -11.59 12.75
N GLU A 269 7.39 -11.63 12.22
CA GLU A 269 8.38 -10.56 12.43
C GLU A 269 7.99 -9.21 11.82
N ARG A 270 6.99 -9.20 10.92
CA ARG A 270 6.44 -7.98 10.31
C ARG A 270 5.31 -7.37 11.15
N GLY A 271 4.86 -8.05 12.21
CA GLY A 271 3.76 -7.61 13.07
C GLY A 271 2.38 -8.01 12.58
N LEU A 272 2.28 -8.76 11.47
CA LEU A 272 1.01 -9.29 10.98
C LEU A 272 0.58 -10.44 11.89
N SER A 273 -0.73 -10.50 12.19
CA SER A 273 -1.27 -11.49 13.12
C SER A 273 -2.31 -12.39 12.48
N VAL A 274 -2.32 -13.65 12.89
CA VAL A 274 -3.27 -14.66 12.46
C VAL A 274 -3.85 -15.38 13.67
N SER A 275 -5.13 -15.76 13.62
CA SER A 275 -5.82 -16.45 14.72
C SER A 275 -6.34 -17.82 14.28
N LYS A 276 -5.87 -18.88 14.94
CA LYS A 276 -6.24 -20.27 14.64
C LYS A 276 -6.98 -20.90 15.82
N LYS A 277 -7.98 -21.72 15.55
CA LYS A 277 -8.69 -22.50 16.59
C LYS A 277 -7.89 -23.74 16.96
N LEU A 278 -7.83 -24.05 18.25
CA LEU A 278 -7.14 -25.22 18.78
C LEU A 278 -8.01 -25.90 19.85
N LEU A 279 -8.23 -27.21 19.70
CA LEU A 279 -8.96 -28.02 20.68
C LEU A 279 -7.98 -28.76 21.58
N LYS A 280 -8.01 -28.52 22.89
CA LYS A 280 -7.28 -29.29 23.89
C LYS A 280 -8.14 -30.43 24.44
N GLN A 281 -7.54 -31.62 24.54
CA GLN A 281 -8.14 -32.81 25.18
C GLN A 281 -7.46 -33.12 26.50
#